data_AF-A0A1H7PN12-F1
#
_entry.id   AF-A0A1H7PN12-F1
#
_cell.length_a   1.000
_cell.length_b   1.000
_cell.length_c   1.000
_cell.angle_alpha   90.00
_cell.angle_beta   90.00
_cell.angle_gamma   90.00
#
_symmetry.space_group_name_H-M   'P 1'
#
loop_
_entity.id
_entity.type
_entity.pdbx_description
1 polymer ?
#
loop_
_entity_poly.entity_id
_entity_poly.type
_entity_poly.pdbx_seq_one_letter_code
_entity_poly.pdbx_strand_id
1 'polypeptide(L)'
;MKGFRQLSLMLAVLLLFTLMMAVTAVLFKGVKAGKISAGVLADAVMILIIAVAAGLLFAVIRLFRRHKAHMKQASSADILAEIMAMKDDSDQKDKED
;
A
#
# COMPACT_ATOMS: atom_id res chain seq x y z
N MET A 1 -8.20 5.84 -18.39
CA MET A 1 -7.03 6.61 -17.87
C MET A 1 -6.34 5.98 -16.64
N LYS A 2 -6.34 4.64 -16.46
CA LYS A 2 -5.70 3.98 -15.30
C LYS A 2 -4.18 3.79 -15.48
N GLY A 3 -3.72 3.54 -16.71
CA GLY A 3 -2.29 3.36 -17.03
C GLY A 3 -1.45 4.62 -16.87
N PHE A 4 -1.96 5.80 -17.27
CA PHE A 4 -1.21 7.06 -17.13
C PHE A 4 -0.95 7.43 -15.67
N ARG A 5 -1.94 7.21 -14.79
CA ARG A 5 -1.79 7.37 -13.33
C ARG A 5 -0.77 6.41 -12.72
N GLN A 6 -0.66 5.20 -13.26
CA GLN A 6 0.30 4.19 -12.77
C GLN A 6 1.72 4.50 -13.23
N LEU A 7 1.89 4.95 -14.47
CA LEU A 7 3.18 5.41 -15.01
C LEU A 7 3.67 6.67 -14.30
N SER A 8 2.81 7.66 -14.08
CA SER A 8 3.20 8.89 -13.35
C SER A 8 3.61 8.58 -11.91
N LEU A 9 2.94 7.62 -11.26
CA LEU A 9 3.25 7.22 -9.89
C LEU A 9 4.58 6.45 -9.83
N MET A 10 4.83 5.55 -10.78
CA MET A 10 6.11 4.85 -10.90
C MET A 10 7.27 5.84 -11.12
N LEU A 11 7.09 6.83 -12.00
CA LEU A 11 8.11 7.82 -12.33
C LEU A 11 8.40 8.74 -11.12
N ALA A 12 7.36 9.12 -10.36
CA ALA A 12 7.51 9.86 -9.12
C ALA A 12 8.31 9.07 -8.06
N VAL A 13 8.04 7.77 -7.91
CA VAL A 13 8.80 6.89 -6.99
C VAL A 13 10.26 6.79 -7.40
N LEU A 14 10.53 6.65 -8.70
CA LEU A 14 11.88 6.54 -9.24
C LEU A 14 12.68 7.84 -9.04
N LEU A 15 12.04 8.99 -9.27
CA LEU A 15 12.62 10.30 -8.98
C LEU A 15 12.96 10.46 -7.50
N LEU A 16 12.02 10.14 -6.59
CA LEU A 16 12.26 10.21 -5.16
C LEU A 16 13.43 9.31 -4.72
N PHE A 17 13.51 8.10 -5.28
CA PHE A 17 14.60 7.17 -4.99
C PHE A 17 15.95 7.70 -5.45
N THR A 18 16.05 8.19 -6.69
CA THR A 18 17.29 8.77 -7.23
C THR A 18 17.72 10.01 -6.44
N LEU A 19 16.78 10.86 -6.04
CA LEU A 19 17.05 12.04 -5.23
C LEU A 19 17.57 11.67 -3.84
N MET A 20 16.94 10.68 -3.18
CA MET A 20 17.44 10.16 -1.91
C MET A 20 18.88 9.64 -2.05
N MET A 21 19.16 8.79 -3.04
CA MET A 21 20.52 8.27 -3.26
C MET A 21 21.55 9.37 -3.50
N ALA A 22 21.21 10.40 -4.28
CA ALA A 22 22.08 11.53 -4.53
C ALA A 22 22.39 12.31 -3.25
N VAL A 23 21.38 12.58 -2.42
CA VAL A 23 21.56 13.28 -1.14
C VAL A 23 22.44 12.48 -0.19
N THR A 24 22.19 11.17 -0.04
CA THR A 24 23.00 10.30 0.83
C THR A 24 24.45 10.23 0.36
N ALA A 25 24.69 10.16 -0.95
CA ALA A 25 26.03 10.13 -1.53
C ALA A 25 26.81 11.43 -1.28
N VAL A 26 26.14 12.59 -1.42
CA VAL A 26 26.74 13.90 -1.14
C VAL A 26 27.07 14.05 0.33
N LEU A 27 26.15 13.66 1.23
CA LEU A 27 26.37 13.68 2.67
C LEU A 27 27.54 12.79 3.07
N PHE A 28 27.61 11.57 2.55
CA PHE A 28 28.71 10.64 2.83
C PHE A 28 30.07 11.18 2.35
N LYS A 29 30.11 11.76 1.15
CA LYS A 29 31.32 12.40 0.61
C LYS A 29 31.73 13.61 1.44
N GLY A 30 30.76 14.41 1.92
CA GLY A 30 31.01 15.57 2.77
C GLY A 30 31.53 15.19 4.16
N VAL A 31 31.02 14.11 4.76
CA VAL A 31 31.54 13.56 6.04
C VAL A 31 32.95 13.03 5.87
N LYS A 32 33.21 12.25 4.81
CA LYS A 32 34.56 11.73 4.54
C LYS A 32 35.58 12.84 4.28
N ALA A 33 35.14 13.95 3.71
CA ALA A 33 35.98 15.14 3.49
C ALA A 33 36.13 16.02 4.75
N GLY A 34 35.53 15.65 5.89
CA GLY A 34 35.54 16.44 7.13
C GLY A 34 34.77 17.77 7.04
N LYS A 35 34.03 18.00 5.94
CA LYS A 35 33.25 19.23 5.72
C LYS A 35 31.89 19.18 6.41
N ILE A 36 31.41 17.98 6.74
CA ILE A 36 30.12 17.74 7.36
C ILE A 36 30.33 16.90 8.61
N SER A 37 29.66 17.28 9.71
CA SER A 37 29.65 16.50 10.95
C SER A 37 29.01 15.13 10.72
N ALA A 38 29.61 14.09 11.29
CA ALA A 38 29.03 12.73 11.30
C ALA A 38 27.63 12.70 11.94
N GLY A 39 27.32 13.65 12.83
CA GLY A 39 25.99 13.80 13.43
C GLY A 39 24.90 14.12 12.40
N VAL A 40 25.21 14.95 11.39
CA VAL A 40 24.25 15.30 10.32
C VAL A 40 23.93 14.07 9.45
N LEU A 41 24.92 13.22 9.20
CA LEU A 41 24.71 11.96 8.50
C LEU A 41 23.87 10.99 9.34
N ALA A 42 24.15 10.89 10.64
CA ALA A 42 23.38 10.05 11.56
C ALA A 42 21.91 10.48 11.63
N ASP A 43 21.63 11.78 11.75
CA ASP A 43 20.27 12.32 11.74
C ASP A 43 19.56 12.05 10.41
N ALA A 44 20.24 12.26 9.28
CA ALA A 44 19.67 11.98 7.96
C ALA A 44 19.30 10.49 7.79
N VAL A 45 20.16 9.58 8.27
CA VAL A 45 19.89 8.13 8.25
C VAL A 45 18.75 7.77 9.20
N MET A 46 18.68 8.36 10.39
CA MET A 46 17.59 8.18 11.35
C MET A 46 16.24 8.58 10.74
N ILE A 47 16.16 9.76 10.11
CA ILE A 47 14.94 10.23 9.44
C ILE A 47 14.52 9.26 8.32
N LEU A 48 15.47 8.75 7.54
CA LEU A 48 15.24 7.75 6.51
C LEU A 48 14.63 6.47 7.09
N ILE A 49 15.18 5.95 8.18
CA ILE A 49 14.67 4.74 8.86
C ILE A 49 13.24 4.97 9.36
N ILE A 50 12.99 6.11 10.00
CA ILE A 50 11.65 6.47 10.51
C ILE A 50 10.65 6.55 9.35
N ALA A 51 11.02 7.19 8.24
CA ALA A 51 10.16 7.30 7.06
C ALA A 51 9.82 5.94 6.45
N VAL A 52 10.80 5.03 6.35
CA VAL A 52 10.57 3.66 5.86
C VAL A 52 9.67 2.88 6.82
N ALA A 53 9.90 2.95 8.13
CA ALA A 53 9.08 2.27 9.13
C ALA A 53 7.62 2.78 9.10
N ALA A 54 7.42 4.10 9.00
CA ALA A 54 6.09 4.70 8.87
C ALA A 54 5.38 4.26 7.58
N GLY A 55 6.10 4.20 6.45
CA GLY A 55 5.58 3.71 5.18
C GLY A 55 5.14 2.24 5.25
N LEU A 56 5.93 1.38 5.90
CA LEU A 56 5.58 -0.02 6.13
C LEU A 56 4.34 -0.16 7.02
N LEU A 57 4.27 0.57 8.13
CA LEU A 57 3.08 0.58 8.99
C LEU A 57 1.82 1.01 8.21
N PHE A 58 1.93 2.06 7.40
CA PHE A 58 0.82 2.50 6.57
C PHE A 58 0.41 1.46 5.52
N ALA A 59 1.38 0.78 4.90
CA ALA A 59 1.12 -0.30 3.94
C ALA A 59 0.41 -1.49 4.62
N VAL A 60 0.84 -1.88 5.82
CA VAL A 60 0.21 -2.94 6.62
C VAL A 60 -1.23 -2.55 7.00
N ILE A 61 -1.45 -1.34 7.51
CA ILE A 61 -2.80 -0.84 7.84
C ILE A 61 -3.69 -0.84 6.59
N ARG A 62 -3.16 -0.40 5.45
CA ARG A 62 -3.87 -0.39 4.17
C ARG A 62 -4.21 -1.80 3.69
N LEU A 63 -3.31 -2.76 3.90
CA LEU A 63 -3.52 -4.18 3.57
C LEU A 63 -4.66 -4.74 4.41
N PHE A 64 -4.67 -4.53 5.72
CA PHE A 64 -5.74 -4.97 6.61
C PHE A 64 -7.09 -4.30 6.29
N ARG A 65 -7.11 -3.01 5.93
CA ARG A 65 -8.35 -2.35 5.49
C ARG A 65 -8.90 -2.94 4.20
N ARG A 66 -8.04 -3.27 3.22
CA ARG A 66 -8.48 -3.98 2.00
C ARG A 66 -9.00 -5.37 2.32
N HIS A 67 -8.33 -6.11 3.22
CA HIS A 67 -8.76 -7.45 3.60
C HIS A 67 -10.15 -7.45 4.25
N LYS A 68 -10.47 -6.47 5.11
CA LYS A 68 -11.84 -6.27 5.65
C LYS A 68 -12.86 -5.96 4.55
N ALA A 69 -12.49 -5.18 3.55
CA ALA A 69 -13.39 -4.87 2.43
C ALA A 69 -13.70 -6.11 1.57
N HIS A 70 -12.70 -6.96 1.32
CA HIS A 70 -12.87 -8.21 0.58
C HIS A 70 -13.68 -9.26 1.37
N MET A 71 -13.49 -9.37 2.69
CA MET A 71 -14.33 -10.20 3.57
C MET A 71 -15.81 -9.77 3.56
N LYS A 72 -16.09 -8.46 3.58
CA LYS A 72 -17.47 -7.95 3.45
C LYS A 72 -18.11 -8.27 2.10
N GLN A 73 -17.33 -8.24 1.02
CA GLN A 73 -17.81 -8.59 -0.33
C GLN A 73 -18.06 -10.09 -0.50
N ALA A 74 -17.19 -10.94 0.07
CA ALA A 74 -17.41 -12.37 0.11
C ALA A 74 -18.69 -12.73 0.91
N SER A 75 -18.86 -12.18 2.11
CA SER A 75 -20.07 -12.44 2.93
C SER A 75 -21.35 -11.93 2.28
N SER A 76 -21.34 -10.81 1.56
CA SER A 76 -22.54 -10.33 0.86
C SER A 76 -22.86 -11.13 -0.40
N ALA A 77 -21.86 -11.66 -1.12
CA ALA A 77 -22.08 -12.57 -2.24
C ALA A 77 -22.59 -13.95 -1.78
N ASP A 78 -22.08 -14.46 -0.66
CA ASP A 78 -22.51 -15.73 -0.07
C ASP A 78 -23.96 -15.64 0.45
N ILE A 79 -24.31 -14.53 1.11
CA ILE A 79 -25.71 -14.24 1.52
C ILE A 79 -26.61 -14.05 0.30
N LEU A 80 -26.14 -13.42 -0.79
CA LEU A 80 -26.95 -13.26 -2.00
C LEU A 80 -27.17 -14.60 -2.71
N ALA A 81 -26.17 -15.47 -2.72
CA ALA A 81 -26.27 -16.83 -3.24
C ALA A 81 -27.19 -17.70 -2.39
N GLU A 82 -27.11 -17.59 -1.06
CA GLU A 82 -28.00 -18.26 -0.12
C GLU A 82 -29.46 -17.79 -0.27
N ILE A 83 -29.69 -16.48 -0.44
CA ILE A 83 -31.04 -15.93 -0.70
C ILE A 83 -31.56 -16.37 -2.08
N MET A 84 -30.70 -16.47 -3.10
CA MET A 84 -31.10 -16.90 -4.44
C MET A 84 -31.43 -18.40 -4.48
N ALA A 85 -30.68 -19.22 -3.74
CA ALA A 85 -30.97 -20.65 -3.57
C ALA A 85 -32.28 -20.86 -2.77
N MET A 86 -32.51 -20.10 -1.70
CA MET A 86 -33.79 -20.16 -0.96
C MET A 86 -34.97 -19.69 -1.82
N LYS A 87 -34.76 -18.75 -2.75
CA LYS A 87 -35.80 -18.27 -3.66
C LYS A 87 -36.15 -19.31 -4.73
N ASP A 88 -35.16 -20.00 -5.29
CA ASP A 88 -35.37 -21.09 -6.25
C ASP A 88 -36.11 -22.28 -5.61
N ASP A 89 -35.79 -22.61 -4.35
CA ASP A 89 -36.50 -23.66 -3.58
C ASP A 89 -37.95 -23.28 -3.27
N SER A 90 -38.26 -21.98 -3.08
CA SER A 90 -39.65 -21.52 -2.89
C SER A 90 -40.46 -21.48 -4.19
N ASP A 91 -39.84 -21.16 -5.33
CA ASP A 91 -40.54 -21.08 -6.63
C ASP A 91 -40.84 -22.47 -7.23
N GLN A 92 -40.14 -23.54 -6.80
CA GLN A 92 -40.46 -24.92 -7.19
C GLN A 92 -41.60 -25.55 -6.38
N LYS A 93 -41.86 -25.10 -5.15
CA LYS A 93 -42.94 -25.65 -4.33
C LYS A 93 -44.35 -25.25 -4.75
N ASP A 94 -44.50 -24.14 -5.49
CA ASP A 94 -45.81 -23.66 -5.99
C ASP A 94 -46.21 -24.29 -7.35
N LYS A 95 -45.45 -25.25 -7.88
CA LYS A 95 -45.72 -25.88 -9.20
C LYS A 95 -46.01 -27.38 -9.15
N GLU A 96 -46.14 -27.96 -7.95
CA GLU A 96 -46.48 -29.39 -7.77
C GLU A 96 -47.89 -29.65 -7.21
N ASP A 97 -48.79 -28.64 -7.18
CA ASP A 97 -50.21 -28.81 -6.87
C ASP A 97 -51.09 -28.96 -8.14
#